data_AF-A0A0R2KLU2-F1
#
_entry.id   AF-A0A0R2KLU2-F1
#
_cell.length_a   1.000
_cell.length_b   1.000
_cell.length_c   1.000
_cell.angle_alpha   90.00
_cell.angle_beta   90.00
_cell.angle_gamma   90.00
#
_symmetry.space_group_name_H-M   'P 1'
#
loop_
_entity.id
_entity.type
_entity.pdbx_description
1 polymer ?
#
loop_
_entity_poly.entity_id
_entity_poly.type
_entity_poly.pdbx_seq_one_letter_code
_entity_poly.pdbx_strand_id
1 'polypeptide(L)' 'MTADHKIHDDYRIEYLCSHIEEMKKAVTEDGVDLIGYLPWGCIDLVSDLPAK' A
#
# COMPACT_ATOMS: atom_id res chain seq x y z
N MET A 1 -1.38 -5.46 -19.77
CA MET A 1 0.02 -5.94 -19.71
C MET A 1 0.73 -5.43 -20.95
N THR A 2 1.93 -4.87 -20.82
CA THR A 2 2.74 -4.47 -21.98
C THR A 2 3.25 -5.70 -22.72
N ALA A 3 3.76 -5.54 -23.95
CA ALA A 3 4.30 -6.64 -24.76
C ALA A 3 5.41 -7.42 -24.03
N ASP A 4 6.09 -6.76 -23.10
CA ASP A 4 7.15 -7.25 -22.22
C ASP A 4 6.63 -7.80 -20.87
N HIS A 5 5.32 -8.08 -20.76
CA HIS A 5 4.68 -8.70 -19.58
C HIS A 5 4.87 -7.93 -18.27
N LYS A 6 5.16 -6.63 -18.33
CA LYS A 6 5.31 -5.80 -17.14
C LYS A 6 3.95 -5.38 -16.59
N ILE A 7 3.86 -5.39 -15.26
CA ILE A 7 2.76 -4.81 -14.51
C ILE A 7 3.18 -3.37 -14.19
N HIS A 8 2.40 -2.41 -14.65
CA HIS A 8 2.60 -1.00 -14.38
C HIS A 8 1.50 -0.56 -13.41
N ASP A 9 1.82 -0.52 -12.12
CA ASP A 9 0.93 -0.05 -11.06
C ASP A 9 1.63 1.01 -10.22
N ASP A 10 2.09 2.04 -10.92
CA ASP A 10 2.86 3.14 -10.33
C ASP A 10 2.04 3.84 -9.25
N TYR A 11 0.71 3.93 -9.43
CA TYR A 11 -0.20 4.47 -8.42
C TYR A 11 -0.17 3.68 -7.10
N ARG A 12 -0.29 2.35 -7.13
CA ARG A 12 -0.23 1.54 -5.90
C ARG A 12 1.15 1.61 -5.26
N ILE A 13 2.21 1.65 -6.07
CA ILE A 13 3.58 1.78 -5.60
C ILE A 13 3.75 3.11 -4.85
N GLU A 14 3.37 4.24 -5.46
CA GLU A 14 3.45 5.56 -4.84
C GLU A 14 2.62 5.65 -3.55
N TYR A 15 1.40 5.12 -3.57
CA TYR A 15 0.53 5.08 -2.40
C TYR A 15 1.17 4.30 -1.23
N LEU A 16 1.69 3.10 -1.49
CA LEU A 16 2.32 2.30 -0.42
C LEU A 16 3.63 2.93 0.08
N CYS A 17 4.44 3.49 -0.82
CA CYS A 17 5.69 4.17 -0.46
C CYS A 17 5.43 5.34 0.51
N SER A 18 4.48 6.21 0.18
CA SER A 18 4.10 7.35 1.05
C SER A 18 3.62 6.90 2.44
N HIS A 19 2.85 5.81 2.52
CA HIS A 19 2.39 5.28 3.82
C HIS A 19 3.55 4.75 4.67
N ILE A 20 4.53 4.10 4.04
CA ILE A 20 5.74 3.61 4.72
C ILE A 20 6.59 4.75 5.25
N GLU A 21 6.71 5.86 4.51
CA GLU A 21 7.43 7.04 4.96
C GLU A 21 6.79 7.65 6.22
N GLU A 22 5.47 7.78 6.26
CA GLU A 22 4.77 8.30 7.44
C GLU A 22 4.86 7.34 8.64
N MET A 23 4.79 6.02 8.42
CA MET A 23 5.03 5.04 9.49
C MET A 23 6.45 5.13 10.05
N LYS A 24 7.44 5.39 9.19
CA LYS A 24 8.82 5.59 9.63
C LYS A 24 8.92 6.82 10.53
N LYS A 25 8.29 7.94 10.16
CA LYS A 25 8.23 9.16 10.98
C LYS A 25 7.55 8.90 12.32
N ALA A 26 6.42 8.19 12.34
CA ALA A 26 5.73 7.84 13.57
C ALA A 26 6.61 7.05 14.55
N VAL A 27 7.47 6.16 14.04
CA VAL A 27 8.43 5.41 14.86
C VAL A 27 9.59 6.31 15.32
N THR A 28 10.16 7.13 14.43
CA THR A 28 11.39 7.89 14.73
C THR A 28 11.18 9.22 15.44
N GLU A 29 10.08 9.91 15.15
CA GLU A 29 9.77 11.26 15.63
C GLU A 29 8.76 11.22 16.78
N ASP A 30 7.73 10.37 16.68
CA ASP A 30 6.66 10.28 17.69
C ASP A 30 6.88 9.14 18.71
N GLY A 31 7.87 8.28 18.50
CA GLY A 31 8.22 7.19 19.42
C GLY A 31 7.17 6.08 19.50
N VAL A 32 6.36 5.90 18.45
CA VAL A 32 5.33 4.85 18.39
C VAL A 32 5.99 3.48 18.25
N ASP A 33 5.61 2.54 19.13
CA ASP A 33 6.04 1.14 19.06
C ASP A 33 5.25 0.38 17.97
N LEU A 34 5.66 0.59 16.71
CA LEU A 34 5.05 -0.05 15.54
C LEU A 34 5.64 -1.44 15.32
N ILE A 35 4.83 -2.48 15.55
CA ILE A 35 5.25 -3.89 15.41
C ILE A 35 5.22 -4.37 13.95
N GLY A 36 4.41 -3.74 13.09
CA GLY A 36 4.35 -4.06 11.66
C GLY A 36 3.19 -3.41 10.91
N TYR A 37 3.24 -3.51 9.57
CA TYR A 37 2.21 -3.02 8.65
C TYR A 37 1.75 -4.13 7.71
N LEU A 38 0.44 -4.36 7.66
CA LEU A 38 -0.18 -5.37 6.80
C LEU A 38 -1.05 -4.66 5.76
N PRO A 39 -0.53 -4.42 4.53
CA PRO A 39 -1.31 -3.78 3.48
C PRO A 39 -2.51 -4.67 3.08
N TRP A 40 -3.65 -4.04 2.82
CA TRP A 40 -4.86 -4.73 2.37
C TRP A 40 -4.74 -5.19 0.92
N GLY A 41 -5.33 -6.34 0.59
CA GLY A 41 -5.42 -6.83 -0.79
C GLY A 41 -4.14 -7.46 -1.30
N CYS A 42 -3.50 -8.34 -0.51
CA CYS A 42 -2.36 -9.15 -0.96
C CYS A 42 -2.66 -10.00 -2.22
N ILE A 43 -3.95 -10.18 -2.51
CA ILE A 43 -4.50 -10.70 -3.77
C ILE A 43 -5.69 -9.82 -4.17
N ASP A 44 -6.01 -9.79 -5.46
CA ASP A 44 -7.21 -9.09 -5.94
C ASP A 44 -8.46 -9.72 -5.32
N LEU A 45 -9.27 -8.88 -4.68
CA LEU A 45 -10.51 -9.26 -4.01
C LEU A 45 -11.67 -8.50 -4.65
N VAL A 46 -12.84 -9.12 -4.72
CA VAL A 46 -14.07 -8.41 -5.07
C VAL A 46 -14.42 -7.48 -3.90
N SER A 47 -14.26 -6.18 -4.11
CA SER A 47 -14.66 -5.18 -3.13
C SER A 47 -16.18 -5.12 -3.04
N ASP A 48 -16.74 -5.39 -1.87
CA ASP A 48 -18.18 -5.24 -1.60
C ASP A 48 -18.52 -3.76 -1.43
N LEU A 49 -18.60 -3.06 -2.56
CA LEU A 49 -19.24 -1.76 -2.66
C LEU A 49 -20.62 -2.02 -3.29
N PRO A 50 -21.73 -1.55 -2.67
CA PRO A 50 -23.01 -1.61 -3.33
C PRO A 50 -22.90 -0.89 -4.66
N ALA A 51 -23.18 -1.61 -5.75
CA ALA A 51 -23.29 -1.02 -7.07
C ALA A 51 -24.30 0.13 -6.99
N LYS A 52 -23.81 1.35 -7.25
CA LYS A 52 -24.65 2.54 -7.33
C LYS A 52 -25.50 2.49 -8.59
#